data_AF-A0A257QKF5-F1
#
_entry.id   AF-A0A257QKF5-F1
#
_cell.length_a   1.000
_cell.length_b   1.000
_cell.length_c   1.000
_cell.angle_alpha   90.00
_cell.angle_beta   90.00
_cell.angle_gamma   90.00
#
_symmetry.space_group_name_H-M   'P 1'
#
loop_
_entity.id
_entity.type
_entity.pdbx_description
1 polymer ?
#
loop_
_entity_poly.entity_id
_entity_poly.type
_entity_poly.pdbx_seq_one_letter_code
_entity_poly.pdbx_strand_id
1 'polypeptide(L)' 'GFAEADDADQLAGQKLIEQLEHLNRHLAVPTPAKFGIERTLWESKKPIMAAQALASGSPANNPRIPSAADIMGLYDQVFA' A
#
# COMPACT_ATOMS: atom_id res chain seq x y z
N GLY A 1 17.76 -7.11 -10.44
CA GLY A 1 16.75 -6.52 -9.53
C GLY A 1 17.47 -5.67 -8.51
N PHE A 2 16.89 -5.44 -7.34
CA PHE A 2 17.60 -4.78 -6.24
C PHE A 2 18.42 -5.73 -5.37
N ALA A 3 18.19 -7.04 -5.52
CA ALA A 3 18.91 -8.11 -4.84
C ALA A 3 19.88 -8.83 -5.79
N GLU A 4 20.88 -9.48 -5.19
CA GLU A 4 21.85 -10.36 -5.85
C GLU A 4 21.30 -11.78 -5.96
N ALA A 5 21.87 -12.59 -6.86
CA ALA A 5 21.39 -13.97 -7.10
C ALA A 5 21.46 -14.87 -5.85
N ASP A 6 22.41 -14.61 -4.96
CA ASP A 6 22.67 -15.43 -3.76
C ASP A 6 22.05 -14.83 -2.48
N ASP A 7 21.29 -13.72 -2.57
CA ASP A 7 20.56 -13.18 -1.42
C ASP A 7 19.43 -14.13 -1.01
N ALA A 8 19.28 -14.36 0.30
CA ALA A 8 18.11 -15.07 0.83
C ALA A 8 16.81 -14.27 0.57
N ASP A 9 15.69 -14.96 0.35
CA ASP A 9 14.39 -14.34 0.01
C ASP A 9 13.98 -13.20 0.94
N GLN A 10 14.21 -13.35 2.25
CA GLN A 10 13.89 -12.31 3.23
C GLN A 10 14.70 -11.02 2.99
N LEU A 11 15.99 -11.16 2.68
CA LEU A 11 16.86 -10.03 2.38
C LEU A 11 16.50 -9.42 1.02
N ALA A 12 16.20 -10.26 0.02
CA ALA A 12 15.76 -9.79 -1.29
C ALA A 12 14.45 -8.98 -1.20
N GLY A 13 13.49 -9.44 -0.40
CA GLY A 13 12.25 -8.73 -0.10
C GLY A 13 12.49 -7.40 0.60
N GLN A 14 13.38 -7.36 1.60
CA GLN A 14 13.74 -6.12 2.28
C GLN A 14 14.37 -5.10 1.32
N LYS A 15 15.36 -5.52 0.52
CA LYS A 15 16.01 -4.65 -0.48
C LYS A 15 15.00 -4.09 -1.48
N LEU A 16 14.02 -4.90 -1.90
CA LEU A 16 12.96 -4.43 -2.78
C LEU A 16 12.13 -3.31 -2.16
N ILE A 17 11.69 -3.47 -0.91
CA ILE A 17 10.89 -2.43 -0.21
C ILE A 17 11.70 -1.14 -0.06
N GLU A 18 12.94 -1.22 0.42
CA GLU A 18 13.81 -0.05 0.61
C GLU A 18 14.02 0.75 -0.69
N GLN A 19 14.19 0.05 -1.80
CA GLN A 19 14.43 0.67 -3.10
C GLN A 19 13.14 1.23 -3.73
N LEU A 20 11.99 0.60 -3.52
CA LEU A 20 10.70 1.17 -3.92
C LEU A 20 10.39 2.46 -3.15
N GLU A 21 10.69 2.49 -1.85
CA GLU A 21 10.57 3.72 -1.05
C GLU A 21 11.54 4.81 -1.53
N HIS A 22 12.78 4.45 -1.84
CA HIS A 22 13.75 5.38 -2.42
C HIS A 22 13.25 5.94 -3.76
N LEU A 23 12.69 5.09 -4.62
CA LEU A 23 12.14 5.51 -5.91
C LEU A 23 10.95 6.45 -5.74
N ASN A 24 10.02 6.14 -4.82
CA ASN A 24 8.90 7.04 -4.50
C ASN A 24 9.39 8.42 -4.04
N ARG A 25 10.44 8.48 -3.21
CA ARG A 25 11.07 9.75 -2.80
C ARG A 25 11.72 10.47 -3.98
N HIS A 26 12.48 9.76 -4.81
CA HIS A 26 13.19 10.32 -5.96
C HIS A 26 12.22 10.89 -7.01
N LEU A 27 11.09 10.22 -7.23
CA LEU A 27 10.03 10.64 -8.14
C LEU A 27 9.02 11.61 -7.51
N ALA A 28 9.23 12.00 -6.25
CA ALA A 28 8.34 12.88 -5.49
C ALA A 28 6.87 12.41 -5.46
N VAL A 29 6.64 11.08 -5.37
CA VAL A 29 5.29 10.50 -5.26
C VAL A 29 4.67 10.94 -3.92
N PRO A 30 3.54 11.67 -3.94
CA PRO A 30 2.93 12.17 -2.71
C PRO A 30 2.12 11.08 -2.00
N THR A 31 2.04 11.18 -0.67
CA THR A 31 1.00 10.50 0.11
C THR A 31 -0.35 11.15 -0.19
N PRO A 32 -1.51 10.49 0.05
CA PRO A 32 -2.82 11.11 -0.09
C PRO A 32 -2.94 12.46 0.62
N ALA A 33 -2.39 12.60 1.83
CA ALA A 33 -2.35 13.89 2.54
C ALA A 33 -1.52 14.94 1.79
N LYS A 34 -0.31 14.59 1.32
CA LYS A 34 0.55 15.50 0.53
C LYS A 34 -0.03 15.85 -0.84
N PHE A 35 -0.85 14.97 -1.39
CA PHE A 35 -1.60 15.23 -2.62
C PHE A 35 -2.76 16.22 -2.40
N GLY A 36 -3.14 16.49 -1.14
CA GLY A 36 -4.19 17.44 -0.78
C GLY A 36 -5.54 16.82 -0.46
N ILE A 37 -5.59 15.51 -0.15
CA ILE A 37 -6.83 14.87 0.30
C ILE A 37 -7.05 15.19 1.78
N GLU A 38 -8.17 15.86 2.08
CA GLU A 38 -8.58 16.18 3.44
C GLU A 38 -8.78 14.92 4.28
N ARG A 39 -8.26 14.94 5.52
CA ARG A 39 -8.36 13.78 6.43
C ARG A 39 -9.81 13.40 6.69
N THR A 40 -10.69 14.37 6.94
CA THR A 40 -12.12 14.08 7.21
C THR A 40 -12.79 13.42 6.01
N LEU A 41 -12.45 13.85 4.79
CA LEU A 41 -12.94 13.23 3.57
C LEU A 41 -12.41 11.79 3.45
N TRP A 42 -11.10 11.58 3.64
CA TRP A 42 -10.47 10.27 3.62
C TRP A 42 -11.16 9.30 4.59
N GLU A 43 -11.28 9.68 5.87
CA GLU A 43 -11.93 8.85 6.89
C GLU A 43 -13.38 8.51 6.52
N SER A 44 -14.13 9.48 5.98
CA SER A 44 -15.52 9.25 5.57
C SER A 44 -15.66 8.31 4.37
N LYS A 45 -14.66 8.28 3.48
CA LYS A 45 -14.66 7.47 2.24
C LYS A 45 -13.97 6.12 2.40
N LYS A 46 -13.09 5.98 3.38
CA LYS A 46 -12.34 4.75 3.67
C LYS A 46 -13.23 3.50 3.75
N PRO A 47 -14.41 3.51 4.40
CA PRO A 47 -15.30 2.33 4.43
C PRO A 47 -15.83 1.93 3.06
N ILE A 48 -16.27 2.90 2.23
CA ILE A 48 -16.80 2.59 0.90
C ILE A 48 -15.69 2.15 -0.05
N MET A 49 -14.49 2.73 0.04
CA MET A 49 -13.32 2.29 -0.74
C MET A 49 -12.92 0.84 -0.40
N ALA A 50 -12.95 0.45 0.88
CA ALA A 50 -12.66 -0.92 1.28
C ALA A 50 -13.71 -1.92 0.77
N ALA A 51 -15.00 -1.56 0.86
CA ALA A 51 -16.08 -2.38 0.32
C ALA A 51 -15.97 -2.55 -1.21
N GLN A 52 -15.65 -1.47 -1.93
CA GLN A 52 -15.44 -1.50 -3.38
C GLN A 52 -14.21 -2.33 -3.77
N ALA A 53 -13.11 -2.25 -3.01
CA ALA A 53 -11.93 -3.07 -3.24
C ALA A 53 -12.27 -4.57 -3.14
N LEU A 54 -13.02 -4.98 -2.12
CA LEU A 54 -13.52 -6.36 -1.99
C LEU A 54 -14.44 -6.76 -3.14
N ALA A 55 -15.40 -5.89 -3.49
CA ALA A 55 -16.36 -6.15 -4.56
C ALA A 55 -15.71 -6.29 -5.95
N SER A 56 -14.51 -5.72 -6.16
CA SER A 56 -13.74 -5.87 -7.39
C SER A 56 -13.29 -7.31 -7.67
N GLY A 57 -13.28 -8.18 -6.65
CA GLY A 57 -12.82 -9.57 -6.73
C GLY A 57 -11.30 -9.74 -6.79
N SER A 58 -10.52 -8.68 -7.09
CA SER A 58 -9.06 -8.77 -7.13
C SER A 58 -8.39 -9.19 -5.81
N PRO A 59 -8.93 -8.87 -4.60
CA PRO A 59 -8.35 -9.35 -3.35
C PRO A 59 -8.37 -10.88 -3.20
N ALA A 60 -9.22 -11.59 -3.95
CA ALA A 60 -9.23 -13.06 -3.97
C ALA A 60 -7.96 -13.67 -4.58
N ASN A 61 -7.17 -12.88 -5.31
CA ASN A 61 -5.87 -13.29 -5.88
C ASN A 61 -4.69 -13.01 -4.93
N ASN A 62 -4.92 -12.39 -3.78
CA ASN A 62 -3.85 -12.10 -2.82
C ASN A 62 -3.52 -13.36 -2.01
N PRO A 63 -2.23 -13.70 -1.77
CA PRO A 63 -1.86 -14.83 -0.92
C PRO A 63 -2.44 -14.74 0.49
N ARG A 64 -2.72 -13.52 0.97
CA ARG A 64 -3.49 -13.26 2.18
C ARG A 64 -4.81 -12.59 1.81
N ILE A 65 -5.90 -13.33 1.93
CA ILE A 65 -7.25 -12.80 1.70
C ILE A 65 -7.58 -11.77 2.78
N PRO A 66 -7.80 -10.49 2.44
CA PRO A 66 -8.03 -9.45 3.43
C PRO A 66 -9.51 -9.30 3.80
N SER A 67 -9.77 -8.83 5.01
CA SER A 67 -11.06 -8.27 5.40
C SER A 67 -11.17 -6.78 5.03
N ALA A 68 -12.38 -6.21 5.12
CA ALA A 68 -12.55 -4.77 4.96
C ALA A 68 -11.73 -3.97 6.00
N ALA A 69 -11.63 -4.48 7.23
CA ALA A 69 -10.85 -3.85 8.29
C ALA A 69 -9.35 -3.85 7.98
N ASP A 70 -8.82 -4.95 7.43
CA ASP A 70 -7.41 -5.02 6.99
C ASP A 70 -7.10 -3.96 5.92
N ILE A 71 -7.99 -3.84 4.92
CA ILE A 71 -7.84 -2.84 3.85
C ILE A 71 -7.90 -1.42 4.40
N MET A 72 -8.84 -1.13 5.31
CA MET A 72 -8.91 0.19 5.96
C MET A 72 -7.65 0.49 6.77
N GLY A 73 -7.08 -0.50 7.46
CA GLY A 73 -5.80 -0.34 8.16
C GLY A 73 -4.63 0.01 7.23
N LEU A 74 -4.60 -0.56 6.02
CA LEU A 74 -3.62 -0.18 5.00
C LEU A 74 -3.85 1.26 4.50
N TYR A 75 -5.10 1.67 4.30
CA TYR A 75 -5.42 3.06 3.96
C TYR A 75 -4.98 4.06 5.04
N ASP A 76 -5.05 3.68 6.32
CA ASP A 76 -4.54 4.52 7.40
C ASP A 76 -3.02 4.67 7.38
N GLN A 77 -2.30 3.61 7.03
CA GLN A 77 -0.83 3.65 6.90
C GLN A 77 -0.39 4.51 5.71
N VAL A 78 -1.08 4.42 4.57
CA VAL A 78 -0.70 5.14 3.34
C VAL A 78 -1.02 6.63 3.42
N PHE A 79 -2.01 7.05 4.21
CA PHE A 79 -2.47 8.45 4.24
C PHE A 79 -1.40 9.45 4.71
N ALA A 80 -0.59 9.07 5.70
CA ALA A 80 0.40 9.94 6.35
C ALA A 80 1.64 10.17 5.47
#